data_AF-A0A817IFF4-F1
#
_entry.id   AF-A0A817IFF4-F1
#
_cell.length_a   1.000
_cell.length_b   1.000
_cell.length_c   1.000
_cell.angle_alpha   90.00
_cell.angle_beta   90.00
_cell.angle_gamma   90.00
#
_symmetry.space_group_name_H-M   'P 1'
#
loop_
_entity.id
_entity.type
_entity.pdbx_description
1 polymer ?
#
loop_
_entity_poly.entity_id
_entity_poly.type
_entity_poly.pdbx_seq_one_letter_code
_entity_poly.pdbx_strand_id
1 'polypeptide(L)'
;MVSERKFICICRNGCSGKRCEITDNKIIVSFHKDITLPQTIFAHFIQVIDDNVSPENGSTFKNIPINQNSIIIRWSHPFHIAFVELFNKKYYLIIVQETYNQSINIVKTINPSDRCEHISEILNDIIAKFHLIRRIKYYHLVCQRRSSS
;
A
#
# COMPACT_ATOMS: atom_id res chain seq x y z
N MET A 1 19.82 31.22 30.81
CA MET A 1 19.79 30.41 29.58
C MET A 1 18.71 29.36 29.75
N VAL A 2 17.56 29.52 29.09
CA VAL A 2 16.44 28.56 29.17
C VAL A 2 16.74 27.40 28.24
N SER A 3 16.75 26.19 28.77
CA SER A 3 16.91 24.95 27.99
C SER A 3 15.77 24.82 26.97
N GLU A 4 16.11 24.79 25.68
CA GLU A 4 15.16 24.47 24.59
C GLU A 4 14.72 23.01 24.68
N ARG A 5 13.79 22.72 25.60
CA ARG A 5 13.16 21.40 25.64
C ARG A 5 12.30 21.26 24.39
N LYS A 6 12.68 20.33 23.50
CA LYS A 6 11.86 19.92 22.36
C LYS A 6 10.62 19.19 22.90
N PHE A 7 9.51 19.90 23.03
CA PHE A 7 8.22 19.31 23.32
C PHE A 7 7.65 18.71 22.02
N ILE A 8 7.15 17.48 22.08
CA ILE A 8 6.43 16.80 20.99
C ILE A 8 5.00 16.59 21.48
N CYS A 9 4.02 16.99 20.69
CA CYS A 9 2.62 16.72 21.00
C CYS A 9 2.27 15.25 20.72
N ILE A 10 1.46 14.65 21.59
CA ILE A 10 0.83 13.35 21.34
C ILE A 10 -0.44 13.62 20.53
N CYS A 11 -0.49 13.16 19.28
CA CYS A 11 -1.58 13.45 18.37
C CYS A 11 -2.74 12.47 18.50
N ARG A 12 -3.96 12.99 18.31
CA ARG A 12 -5.17 12.17 18.17
C ARG A 12 -5.13 11.43 16.84
N ASN A 13 -5.85 10.32 16.75
CA ASN A 13 -5.97 9.53 15.52
C ASN A 13 -6.42 10.39 14.34
N GLY A 14 -5.61 10.42 13.28
CA GLY A 14 -5.89 11.18 12.06
C GLY A 14 -5.25 12.55 11.98
N CYS A 15 -4.42 12.91 12.95
CA CYS A 15 -3.58 14.10 12.91
C CYS A 15 -2.11 13.74 13.20
N SER A 16 -1.19 14.49 12.59
CA SER A 16 0.26 14.34 12.73
C SER A 16 0.97 15.70 12.72
N GLY A 17 2.29 15.71 12.85
CA GLY A 17 3.10 16.94 12.95
C GLY A 17 3.53 17.28 14.38
N LYS A 18 4.38 18.31 14.54
CA LYS A 18 4.96 18.65 15.86
C LYS A 18 3.92 19.13 16.86
N ARG A 19 2.86 19.76 16.34
CA ARG A 19 1.71 20.34 17.04
C ARG A 19 0.40 19.68 16.62
N CYS A 20 0.45 18.52 15.97
CA CYS A 20 -0.72 17.82 15.44
C CYS A 20 -1.52 18.65 14.41
N GLU A 21 -0.80 19.50 13.67
CA GLU A 21 -1.31 20.47 12.71
C GLU A 21 -1.63 19.87 11.34
N ILE A 22 -1.10 18.67 11.05
CA ILE A 22 -1.26 17.98 9.78
C ILE A 22 -2.43 17.01 9.89
N THR A 23 -3.34 17.04 8.92
CA THR A 23 -4.36 15.98 8.80
C THR A 23 -3.78 14.80 8.06
N ASP A 24 -3.97 13.59 8.58
CA ASP A 24 -3.48 12.40 7.92
C ASP A 24 -4.27 12.14 6.62
N ASN A 25 -3.60 11.53 5.64
CA ASN A 25 -4.26 11.09 4.43
C ASN A 25 -5.35 10.09 4.78
N LYS A 26 -6.55 10.29 4.23
CA LYS A 26 -7.71 9.44 4.46
C LYS A 26 -7.95 8.60 3.22
N ILE A 27 -7.88 7.30 3.35
CA ILE A 27 -8.12 6.36 2.24
C ILE A 27 -9.31 5.51 2.62
N ILE A 28 -10.39 5.67 1.87
CA ILE A 28 -11.63 4.90 2.02
C ILE A 28 -11.59 3.81 0.95
N VAL A 29 -11.43 2.57 1.40
CA VAL A 29 -11.39 1.40 0.52
C VAL A 29 -12.68 0.63 0.71
N SER A 30 -13.45 0.47 -0.36
CA SER A 30 -14.59 -0.46 -0.41
C SER A 30 -14.28 -1.65 -1.31
N PHE A 31 -14.99 -2.76 -1.12
CA PHE A 31 -14.70 -4.01 -1.80
C PHE A 31 -15.90 -4.50 -2.59
N HIS A 32 -15.64 -4.93 -3.84
CA HIS A 32 -16.64 -5.61 -4.64
C HIS A 32 -17.09 -6.92 -4.00
N LYS A 33 -18.34 -7.34 -4.28
CA LYS A 33 -18.96 -8.53 -3.67
C LYS A 33 -18.23 -9.84 -3.99
N ASP A 34 -17.51 -9.86 -5.12
CA ASP A 34 -16.76 -11.05 -5.58
C ASP A 34 -15.40 -11.20 -4.87
N ILE A 35 -15.05 -10.29 -3.97
CA ILE A 35 -13.82 -10.34 -3.19
C ILE A 35 -14.12 -10.91 -1.82
N THR A 36 -13.51 -12.05 -1.51
CA THR A 36 -13.59 -12.65 -0.18
C THR A 36 -12.73 -11.86 0.80
N LEU A 37 -13.38 -11.25 1.80
CA LEU A 37 -12.71 -10.41 2.79
C LEU A 37 -12.26 -11.22 4.01
N PRO A 38 -10.98 -11.13 4.41
CA PRO A 38 -10.53 -11.67 5.69
C PRO A 38 -10.93 -10.73 6.85
N GLN A 39 -10.78 -11.21 8.08
CA GLN A 39 -11.03 -10.38 9.28
C GLN A 39 -10.02 -9.22 9.41
N THR A 40 -8.79 -9.44 8.96
CA THR A 40 -7.70 -8.46 9.00
C THR A 40 -7.09 -8.33 7.63
N ILE A 41 -6.86 -7.10 7.19
CA ILE A 41 -6.12 -6.78 5.97
C ILE A 41 -4.92 -5.91 6.30
N PHE A 42 -3.90 -5.98 5.45
CA PHE A 42 -2.75 -5.09 5.51
C PHE A 42 -2.82 -4.08 4.39
N ALA A 43 -2.41 -2.85 4.67
CA ALA A 43 -2.26 -1.80 3.69
C ALA A 43 -0.79 -1.40 3.66
N HIS A 44 -0.23 -1.41 2.45
CA HIS A 44 1.17 -1.12 2.20
C HIS A 44 1.27 0.18 1.41
N PHE A 45 2.28 0.97 1.77
CA PHE A 45 2.55 2.29 1.22
C PHE A 45 4.00 2.33 0.78
N ILE A 46 4.24 2.81 -0.44
CA ILE A 46 5.59 2.97 -0.98
C ILE A 46 5.74 4.42 -1.41
N GLN A 47 6.77 5.08 -0.88
CA GLN A 47 7.21 6.39 -1.33
C GLN A 47 8.43 6.23 -2.24
N VAL A 48 8.24 6.53 -3.51
CA VAL A 48 9.34 6.75 -4.46
C VAL A 48 9.87 8.18 -4.25
N ILE A 49 11.14 8.34 -3.89
CA ILE A 49 11.74 9.67 -3.63
C ILE A 49 12.52 10.16 -4.85
N ASP A 50 13.46 9.34 -5.31
CA ASP A 50 14.35 9.57 -6.45
C ASP A 50 14.85 8.21 -6.95
N ASP A 51 15.30 8.10 -8.20
CA ASP A 51 15.80 6.88 -8.83
C ASP A 51 17.02 6.30 -8.10
N ASN A 52 17.78 7.15 -7.38
CA ASN A 52 19.00 6.77 -6.66
C ASN A 52 18.77 6.48 -5.17
N VAL A 53 17.58 6.72 -4.65
CA VAL A 53 17.26 6.53 -3.23
C VAL A 53 16.31 5.35 -3.07
N SER A 54 16.68 4.42 -2.19
CA SER A 54 15.82 3.28 -1.85
C SER A 54 14.42 3.76 -1.46
N PRO A 55 13.34 3.20 -2.05
CA PRO A 55 11.98 3.58 -1.68
C PRO A 55 11.71 3.36 -0.19
N GLU A 56 11.01 4.31 0.43
CA GLU A 56 10.54 4.16 1.79
C GLU A 56 9.22 3.37 1.79
N ASN A 57 9.14 2.35 2.64
CA ASN A 57 7.99 1.46 2.72
C ASN A 57 7.37 1.54 4.10
N GLY A 58 6.04 1.64 4.13
CA GLY A 58 5.24 1.62 5.35
C GLY A 58 4.13 0.60 5.24
N SER A 59 3.71 0.05 6.38
CA SER A 59 2.59 -0.89 6.41
C SER A 59 1.75 -0.67 7.67
N THR A 60 0.45 -0.84 7.51
CA THR A 60 -0.51 -0.83 8.61
C THR A 60 -1.51 -1.94 8.41
N PHE A 61 -2.27 -2.28 9.44
CA PHE A 61 -3.33 -3.26 9.35
C PHE A 61 -4.65 -2.65 9.78
N LYS A 62 -5.74 -3.19 9.23
CA LYS A 62 -7.10 -2.85 9.61
C LYS A 62 -7.92 -4.10 9.76
N ASN A 63 -8.70 -4.13 10.83
CA ASN A 63 -9.75 -5.13 10.98
C ASN A 63 -10.98 -4.64 10.21
N ILE A 64 -11.62 -5.56 9.49
CA ILE A 64 -12.86 -5.30 8.78
C ILE A 64 -14.01 -5.55 9.76
N PRO A 65 -14.83 -4.53 10.09
CA PRO A 65 -15.98 -4.74 10.95
C PRO A 65 -16.98 -5.72 10.33
N ILE A 66 -17.68 -6.48 11.17
CA ILE A 66 -18.69 -7.43 10.72
C ILE A 66 -19.77 -6.67 9.92
N ASN A 67 -20.17 -7.24 8.77
CA ASN A 67 -21.15 -6.67 7.84
C ASN A 67 -20.74 -5.34 7.18
N GLN A 68 -19.47 -4.97 7.21
CA GLN A 68 -18.96 -3.84 6.44
C GLN A 68 -18.09 -4.33 5.27
N ASN A 69 -18.32 -3.74 4.10
CA ASN A 69 -17.51 -3.96 2.89
C ASN A 69 -16.54 -2.80 2.63
N SER A 70 -16.28 -1.97 3.63
CA SER A 70 -15.40 -0.82 3.49
C SER A 70 -14.59 -0.59 4.76
N ILE A 71 -13.40 -0.03 4.58
CA ILE A 71 -12.51 0.37 5.65
C ILE A 71 -11.99 1.78 5.42
N ILE A 72 -11.55 2.41 6.52
CA ILE A 72 -10.89 3.70 6.49
C ILE A 72 -9.46 3.52 7.01
N ILE A 73 -8.50 3.80 6.14
CA ILE A 73 -7.07 3.85 6.47
C ILE A 73 -6.70 5.31 6.64
N ARG A 74 -5.99 5.61 7.72
CA ARG A 74 -5.38 6.93 7.95
C ARG A 74 -3.88 6.76 7.91
N TRP A 75 -3.20 7.56 7.10
CA TRP A 75 -1.77 7.43 6.84
C TRP A 75 -1.11 8.79 6.88
N SER A 76 -0.15 8.97 7.79
CA SER A 76 0.50 10.26 8.06
C SER A 76 1.72 10.55 7.19
N HIS A 77 2.27 9.54 6.52
CA HIS A 77 3.52 9.68 5.75
C HIS A 77 3.22 9.88 4.26
N PRO A 78 4.12 10.52 3.51
CA PRO A 78 4.02 10.58 2.06
C PRO A 78 4.04 9.19 1.42
N PHE A 79 3.40 9.05 0.27
CA PHE A 79 3.42 7.82 -0.53
C PHE A 79 3.04 8.11 -1.98
N HIS A 80 3.51 7.25 -2.89
CA HIS A 80 3.19 7.29 -4.33
C HIS A 80 2.39 6.07 -4.76
N ILE A 81 2.57 4.94 -4.08
CA ILE A 81 1.84 3.70 -4.36
C ILE A 81 1.20 3.21 -3.08
N ALA A 82 -0.07 2.84 -3.15
CA ALA A 82 -0.75 2.13 -2.07
C ALA A 82 -1.49 0.90 -2.59
N PHE A 83 -1.43 -0.19 -1.83
CA PHE A 83 -2.13 -1.43 -2.14
C PHE A 83 -2.51 -2.15 -0.84
N VAL A 84 -3.52 -3.02 -0.91
CA VAL A 84 -3.92 -3.87 0.19
C VAL A 84 -3.49 -5.32 -0.04
N GLU A 85 -3.09 -5.99 1.03
CA GLU A 85 -2.88 -7.44 1.10
C GLU A 85 -4.06 -8.07 1.85
N LEU A 86 -4.71 -9.02 1.17
CA LEU A 86 -5.79 -9.87 1.68
C LEU A 86 -5.25 -11.30 1.92
N PHE A 87 -6.15 -12.25 2.18
CA PHE A 87 -5.82 -13.66 2.44
C PHE A 87 -4.92 -14.27 1.35
N ASN A 88 -3.98 -15.14 1.76
CA ASN A 88 -3.02 -15.83 0.88
C ASN A 88 -2.16 -14.91 0.01
N LYS A 89 -1.73 -13.75 0.53
CA LYS A 89 -0.87 -12.81 -0.20
C LYS A 89 -1.50 -12.35 -1.52
N LYS A 90 -2.82 -12.17 -1.54
CA LYS A 90 -3.52 -11.56 -2.66
C LYS A 90 -3.43 -10.05 -2.52
N TYR A 91 -2.77 -9.41 -3.47
CA TYR A 91 -2.54 -7.97 -3.48
C TYR A 91 -3.55 -7.28 -4.39
N TYR A 92 -4.08 -6.14 -3.97
CA TYR A 92 -4.98 -5.31 -4.77
C TYR A 92 -4.53 -3.87 -4.75
N LEU A 93 -4.41 -3.27 -5.93
CA LEU A 93 -3.95 -1.90 -6.08
C LEU A 93 -5.03 -0.92 -5.61
N ILE A 94 -4.63 0.04 -4.77
CA ILE A 94 -5.50 1.17 -4.41
C ILE A 94 -5.25 2.32 -5.38
N ILE A 95 -4.00 2.77 -5.47
CA ILE A 95 -3.61 3.96 -6.24
C ILE A 95 -2.12 3.93 -6.59
N VAL A 96 -1.81 4.54 -7.73
CA VAL A 96 -0.48 5.02 -8.13
C VAL A 96 -0.63 6.50 -8.47
N GLN A 97 0.20 7.35 -7.87
CA GLN A 97 0.20 8.79 -8.11
C GLN A 97 1.63 9.28 -8.34
N GLU A 98 1.80 10.20 -9.30
CA GLU A 98 3.12 10.78 -9.62
C GLU A 98 3.55 11.80 -8.58
N THR A 99 2.61 12.63 -8.12
CA THR A 99 2.87 13.67 -7.12
C THR A 99 2.07 13.40 -5.86
N TYR A 100 2.75 13.39 -4.72
CA TYR A 100 2.09 13.30 -3.43
C TYR A 100 1.55 14.67 -3.00
N ASN A 101 0.25 14.72 -2.71
CA ASN A 101 -0.38 15.85 -2.05
C ASN A 101 -0.70 15.49 -0.59
N GLN A 102 -0.46 16.42 0.32
CA GLN A 102 -0.68 16.21 1.75
C GLN A 102 -2.17 16.30 2.11
N SER A 103 -2.61 15.50 3.09
CA SER A 103 -3.99 15.47 3.60
C SER A 103 -5.04 15.06 2.55
N ILE A 104 -4.68 14.20 1.61
CA ILE A 104 -5.60 13.77 0.54
C ILE A 104 -6.69 12.82 1.06
N ASN A 105 -7.85 12.90 0.42
CA ASN A 105 -8.95 11.95 0.61
C ASN A 105 -9.10 11.09 -0.64
N ILE A 106 -8.69 9.83 -0.56
CA ILE A 106 -8.80 8.84 -1.64
C ILE A 106 -10.02 7.96 -1.36
N VAL A 107 -10.86 7.77 -2.36
CA VAL A 107 -11.97 6.82 -2.33
C VAL A 107 -11.77 5.82 -3.46
N LYS A 108 -11.65 4.53 -3.12
CA LYS A 108 -11.45 3.45 -4.09
C LYS A 108 -12.38 2.29 -3.79
N THR A 109 -13.04 1.78 -4.82
CA THR A 109 -13.67 0.47 -4.80
C THR A 109 -12.73 -0.53 -5.44
N ILE A 110 -12.29 -1.53 -4.67
CA ILE A 110 -11.45 -2.61 -5.15
C ILE A 110 -12.32 -3.61 -5.90
N ASN A 111 -11.97 -3.84 -7.15
CA ASN A 111 -12.56 -4.83 -8.03
C ASN A 111 -11.60 -6.00 -8.25
N PRO A 112 -12.10 -7.16 -8.72
CA PRO A 112 -11.23 -8.29 -9.08
C PRO A 112 -10.13 -7.93 -10.09
N SER A 113 -10.39 -6.98 -10.99
CA SER A 113 -9.42 -6.46 -11.96
C SER A 113 -8.29 -5.62 -11.34
N ASP A 114 -8.48 -5.09 -10.14
CA ASP A 114 -7.43 -4.36 -9.41
C ASP A 114 -6.40 -5.32 -8.77
N ARG A 115 -6.57 -6.64 -8.91
CA ARG A 115 -5.67 -7.64 -8.35
C ARG A 115 -4.30 -7.55 -9.03
N CYS A 116 -3.27 -7.35 -8.22
CA CYS A 116 -1.88 -7.50 -8.65
C CYS A 116 -1.50 -8.98 -8.57
N GLU A 117 -1.07 -9.53 -9.70
CA GLU A 117 -0.58 -10.90 -9.73
C GLU A 117 0.75 -11.01 -8.98
N HIS A 118 0.83 -11.96 -8.06
CA HIS A 118 2.07 -12.22 -7.35
C HIS A 118 3.09 -12.87 -8.28
N ILE A 119 4.37 -12.54 -8.14
CA ILE A 119 5.41 -13.02 -9.06
C ILE A 119 5.49 -14.56 -9.15
N SER A 120 5.11 -15.27 -8.07
CA SER A 120 5.05 -16.73 -8.08
C SER A 120 3.91 -17.30 -8.91
N GLU A 121 2.87 -16.52 -9.19
CA GLU A 121 1.75 -16.93 -10.05
C GLU A 121 2.10 -16.76 -11.53
N ILE A 122 3.00 -15.81 -11.84
CA ILE A 122 3.34 -15.45 -13.22
C ILE A 122 4.55 -16.25 -13.73
N LEU A 123 5.47 -16.58 -12.82
CA LEU A 123 6.64 -17.39 -13.14
C LEU A 123 6.28 -18.87 -13.09
N ASN A 124 6.88 -19.66 -14.00
CA ASN A 124 6.82 -21.11 -13.93
C ASN A 124 7.21 -21.61 -12.53
N ASP A 125 6.55 -22.66 -12.04
CA ASP A 125 6.75 -23.22 -10.69
C ASP A 125 8.22 -23.44 -10.32
N ILE A 126 9.04 -23.86 -11.29
CA ILE A 126 10.48 -24.08 -11.10
C ILE A 126 11.18 -22.75 -10.80
N ILE A 127 10.90 -21.72 -11.60
CA ILE A 127 11.53 -20.40 -11.47
C ILE A 127 11.01 -19.72 -10.20
N ALA A 128 9.72 -19.81 -9.91
CA ALA A 128 9.12 -19.24 -8.70
C ALA A 128 9.78 -19.72 -7.41
N LYS A 129 10.29 -20.97 -7.40
CA LYS A 129 11.04 -21.59 -6.28
C LYS A 129 12.50 -21.16 -6.19
N PHE A 130 13.06 -20.50 -7.20
CA PHE A 130 14.44 -20.03 -7.13
C PHE A 130 14.63 -18.91 -6.10
N HIS A 131 15.86 -18.75 -5.63
CA HIS A 131 16.26 -17.60 -4.82
C HIS A 131 16.00 -16.28 -5.58
N LEU A 132 15.69 -15.20 -4.86
CA LEU A 132 15.30 -13.90 -5.43
C LEU A 132 16.24 -13.42 -6.54
N ILE A 133 17.56 -13.46 -6.30
CA ILE A 133 18.59 -13.04 -7.27
C ILE A 133 18.50 -13.82 -8.59
N ARG A 134 18.18 -15.12 -8.53
CA ARG A 134 17.99 -15.93 -9.73
C ARG A 134 16.65 -15.65 -10.40
N ARG A 135 15.60 -15.39 -9.62
CA ARG A 135 14.26 -15.05 -10.15
C ARG A 135 14.26 -13.76 -10.96
N ILE A 136 14.97 -12.73 -10.48
CA ILE A 136 15.05 -11.41 -11.15
C ILE A 136 15.53 -11.56 -12.60
N LYS A 137 16.41 -12.52 -12.89
CA LYS A 137 16.87 -12.78 -14.26
C LYS A 137 15.75 -13.13 -15.24
N TYR A 138 14.60 -13.60 -14.76
CA TYR A 138 13.48 -14.02 -15.61
C TYR A 138 12.33 -12.99 -15.67
N TYR A 139 12.41 -11.88 -14.93
CA TYR A 139 11.32 -10.91 -14.89
C TYR A 139 11.10 -10.23 -16.25
N HIS A 140 12.16 -10.02 -17.04
CA HIS A 140 12.05 -9.45 -18.38
C HIS A 140 11.18 -10.29 -19.33
N LEU A 141 11.24 -11.63 -19.23
CA LEU A 141 10.43 -12.54 -20.05
C LEU A 141 8.94 -12.40 -19.73
N VAL A 142 8.60 -12.17 -18.46
CA VAL A 142 7.22 -11.94 -18.04
C VAL A 142 6.69 -10.64 -18.64
N CYS A 143 7.47 -9.56 -18.58
CA CYS A 143 7.06 -8.27 -19.14
C CYS A 143 6.84 -8.33 -20.66
N GLN A 144 7.72 -8.99 -21.41
CA GLN A 144 7.60 -9.13 -22.87
C GLN A 144 6.32 -9.86 -23.32
N ARG A 145 5.91 -10.89 -22.57
CA ARG A 145 4.67 -11.63 -22.86
C ARG A 145 3.42 -10.79 -22.62
N ARG A 146 3.47 -9.86 -21.66
CA ARG A 146 2.32 -9.01 -21.30
C ARG A 146 2.21 -7.75 -22.16
N SER A 147 3.29 -7.29 -22.77
CA SER A 147 3.26 -6.16 -23.71
C SER A 147 2.71 -6.54 -25.09
N SER A 148 2.49 -7.83 -25.35
CA SER A 148 2.01 -8.37 -26.64
C SER A 148 0.54 -8.83 -26.59
N SER A 149 -0.19 -8.45 -25.54
CA SER A 149 -1.61 -8.75 -25.30
C SER A 149 -2.47 -7.50 -25.39
#